data_AF-A0A510BDE7-F1
#
_entry.id   AF-A0A510BDE7-F1
#
_cell.length_a   1.000
_cell.length_b   1.000
_cell.length_c   1.000
_cell.angle_alpha   90.00
_cell.angle_beta   90.00
_cell.angle_gamma   90.00
#
_symmetry.space_group_name_H-M   'P 1'
#
loop_
_entity.id
_entity.type
_entity.pdbx_description
1 polymer ?
#
loop_
_entity_poly.entity_id
_entity_poly.type
_entity_poly.pdbx_seq_one_letter_code
_entity_poly.pdbx_strand_id
1 'polypeptide(L)'
;MDIQVLEFFQRITLSPFNDITSLSARFKSPKFSLEEENEKYKKLLSDLIKIAPEKVTEESYEEAIKKLREYLITENSSRIEEIAKIMEREHLTPEELEELKKEILNILISKILEIKKQIDETNKILWEKVLTKELTEEEIKQFEFIDKLFFLESNILGIMVESRDIEVIRELIGYCYILMIRFIKIVIENRDIAELKDDFKVVARKIKSVIQEPEALDDYFIKELLEEE
;
A
#
# COMPACT_ATOMS: atom_id res chain seq x y z
N MET A 1 9.80 4.72 10.19
CA MET A 1 8.90 3.73 9.57
C MET A 1 9.40 2.35 9.94
N ASP A 2 8.56 1.51 10.54
CA ASP A 2 8.97 0.20 11.05
C ASP A 2 9.33 -0.75 9.91
N ILE A 3 10.53 -1.33 9.97
CA ILE A 3 11.02 -2.31 9.02
C ILE A 3 10.12 -3.55 9.01
N GLN A 4 9.53 -3.95 10.15
CA GLN A 4 8.65 -5.13 10.22
C GLN A 4 7.33 -4.93 9.48
N VAL A 5 6.77 -3.72 9.52
CA VAL A 5 5.54 -3.42 8.79
C VAL A 5 5.82 -3.23 7.30
N LEU A 6 6.95 -2.64 6.95
CA LEU A 6 7.43 -2.65 5.57
C LEU A 6 7.65 -4.06 5.03
N GLU A 7 8.32 -4.93 5.80
CA GLU A 7 8.55 -6.34 5.46
C GLU A 7 7.21 -7.11 5.39
N PHE A 8 6.26 -6.80 6.26
CA PHE A 8 4.91 -7.36 6.22
C PHE A 8 4.16 -6.97 4.95
N PHE A 9 4.15 -5.68 4.59
CA PHE A 9 3.52 -5.22 3.34
C PHE A 9 4.25 -5.80 2.13
N GLN A 10 5.59 -5.83 2.11
CA GLN A 10 6.37 -6.52 1.09
C GLN A 10 5.93 -7.99 0.93
N ARG A 11 5.76 -8.73 2.03
CA ARG A 11 5.36 -10.14 2.00
C ARG A 11 3.90 -10.34 1.58
N ILE A 12 2.99 -9.47 2.03
CA ILE A 12 1.56 -9.64 1.81
C ILE A 12 1.09 -9.10 0.46
N THR A 13 1.72 -8.07 -0.09
CA THR A 13 1.45 -7.64 -1.47
C THR A 13 1.77 -8.78 -2.46
N LEU A 14 2.72 -9.65 -2.12
CA LEU A 14 3.20 -10.75 -2.98
C LEU A 14 2.52 -12.12 -2.75
N SER A 15 2.27 -12.49 -1.49
CA SER A 15 1.77 -13.82 -1.11
C SER A 15 0.48 -14.26 -1.86
N PRO A 16 -0.45 -13.37 -2.25
CA PRO A 16 -1.68 -13.80 -2.90
C PRO A 16 -1.56 -14.23 -4.35
N PHE A 17 -0.50 -13.82 -5.05
CA PHE A 17 -0.47 -13.87 -6.52
C PHE A 17 0.55 -14.87 -7.08
N ASN A 18 1.51 -15.29 -6.26
CA ASN A 18 2.59 -16.19 -6.65
C ASN A 18 2.11 -17.58 -7.12
N ASP A 19 0.97 -18.08 -6.64
CA ASP A 19 0.48 -19.44 -6.95
C ASP A 19 -1.01 -19.52 -7.35
N ILE A 20 -1.51 -18.49 -8.05
CA ILE A 20 -2.91 -18.47 -8.54
C ILE A 20 -3.12 -19.54 -9.62
N THR A 21 -3.88 -20.58 -9.27
CA THR A 21 -4.42 -21.59 -10.21
C THR A 21 -5.71 -21.08 -10.89
N SER A 22 -6.57 -20.34 -10.16
CA SER A 22 -7.71 -19.53 -10.64
C SER A 22 -7.93 -18.35 -9.69
N LEU A 23 -8.30 -17.17 -10.23
CA LEU A 23 -8.65 -15.98 -9.44
C LEU A 23 -9.80 -16.29 -8.47
N SER A 24 -10.83 -16.96 -8.96
CA SER A 24 -12.00 -17.33 -8.15
C SER A 24 -11.67 -18.27 -6.98
N ALA A 25 -10.68 -19.16 -7.13
CA ALA A 25 -10.21 -20.02 -6.03
C ALA A 25 -9.50 -19.21 -4.93
N ARG A 26 -8.83 -18.11 -5.31
CA ARG A 26 -8.12 -17.23 -4.37
C ARG A 26 -9.07 -16.40 -3.52
N PHE A 27 -10.17 -15.92 -4.10
CA PHE A 27 -11.20 -15.18 -3.37
C PHE A 27 -12.06 -16.09 -2.49
N LYS A 28 -12.33 -17.34 -2.91
CA LYS A 28 -13.12 -18.32 -2.14
C LYS A 28 -12.37 -18.97 -0.98
N SER A 29 -11.05 -19.06 -1.08
CA SER A 29 -10.18 -19.53 0.00
C SER A 29 -8.88 -18.76 -0.08
N PRO A 30 -8.79 -17.58 0.57
CA PRO A 30 -7.54 -16.86 0.64
C PRO A 30 -6.58 -17.63 1.55
N LYS A 31 -5.93 -18.65 0.98
CA LYS A 31 -4.72 -19.22 1.55
C LYS A 31 -3.61 -18.19 1.41
N PHE A 32 -3.66 -17.11 2.18
CA PHE A 32 -2.42 -16.46 2.55
C PHE A 32 -1.57 -17.59 3.11
N SER A 33 -0.43 -17.90 2.48
CA SER A 33 0.48 -18.94 2.93
C SER A 33 1.21 -18.50 4.22
N LEU A 34 0.46 -17.88 5.13
CA LEU A 34 0.78 -17.63 6.52
C LEU A 34 0.55 -18.89 7.37
N GLU A 35 0.06 -19.98 6.75
CA GLU A 35 -0.12 -21.30 7.38
C GLU A 35 1.18 -21.84 8.03
N GLU A 36 2.35 -21.29 7.67
CA GLU A 36 3.65 -21.62 8.29
C GLU A 36 4.27 -20.50 9.15
N GLU A 37 3.70 -19.29 9.27
CA GLU A 37 4.35 -18.18 10.00
C GLU A 37 3.69 -17.82 11.35
N ASN A 38 4.52 -17.93 12.41
CA ASN A 38 4.57 -17.23 13.70
C ASN A 38 3.29 -16.47 14.13
N GLU A 39 2.69 -16.84 15.27
CA GLU A 39 1.50 -16.18 15.89
C GLU A 39 1.57 -14.65 15.92
N LYS A 40 2.78 -14.09 15.97
CA LYS A 40 3.04 -12.65 15.85
C LYS A 40 2.48 -12.04 14.55
N TYR A 41 2.65 -12.69 13.40
CA TYR A 41 2.18 -12.19 12.11
C TYR A 41 0.65 -12.26 11.98
N LYS A 42 0.04 -13.32 12.51
CA LYS A 42 -1.43 -13.43 12.57
C LYS A 42 -2.04 -12.33 13.42
N LYS A 43 -1.44 -12.04 14.57
CA LYS A 43 -1.86 -10.93 15.43
C LYS A 43 -1.72 -9.59 14.72
N LEU A 44 -0.55 -9.33 14.10
CA LEU A 44 -0.31 -8.12 13.32
C LEU A 44 -1.36 -7.93 12.22
N LEU A 45 -1.61 -8.97 11.42
CA LEU A 45 -2.63 -8.94 10.38
C LEU A 45 -4.03 -8.66 10.95
N SER A 46 -4.42 -9.34 12.02
CA SER A 46 -5.72 -9.12 12.68
C SER A 46 -5.88 -7.67 13.16
N ASP A 47 -4.82 -7.10 13.74
CA ASP A 47 -4.87 -5.73 14.25
C ASP A 47 -4.91 -4.70 13.11
N LEU A 48 -4.16 -4.92 12.03
CA LEU A 48 -4.20 -4.06 10.84
C LEU A 48 -5.57 -4.10 10.16
N ILE A 49 -6.21 -5.27 10.02
CA ILE A 49 -7.57 -5.39 9.44
C ILE A 49 -8.61 -4.59 10.23
N LYS A 50 -8.47 -4.49 11.56
CA LYS A 50 -9.36 -3.67 12.41
C LYS A 50 -9.15 -2.16 12.19
N ILE A 51 -8.00 -1.76 11.68
CA ILE A 51 -7.69 -0.35 11.37
C ILE A 51 -8.33 0.07 10.05
N ALA A 52 -8.51 -0.86 9.09
CA ALA A 52 -9.14 -0.54 7.82
C ALA A 52 -10.56 0.01 7.99
N PRO A 53 -10.91 1.11 7.31
CA PRO A 53 -12.22 1.72 7.45
C PRO A 53 -13.33 0.80 6.90
N GLU A 54 -14.50 0.85 7.54
CA GLU A 54 -15.70 0.14 7.06
C GLU A 54 -16.46 0.93 5.99
N LYS A 55 -16.46 2.26 6.12
CA LYS A 55 -17.02 3.19 5.14
C LYS A 55 -15.88 3.89 4.44
N VAL A 56 -15.97 4.03 3.13
CA VAL A 56 -14.91 4.62 2.33
C VAL A 56 -15.19 6.10 2.07
N THR A 57 -14.45 6.96 2.78
CA THR A 57 -14.44 8.42 2.60
C THR A 57 -13.01 8.93 2.82
N GLU A 58 -12.72 10.16 2.40
CA GLU A 58 -11.43 10.79 2.69
C GLU A 58 -11.18 10.89 4.20
N GLU A 59 -12.17 11.34 4.97
CA GLU A 59 -12.10 11.43 6.43
C GLU A 59 -11.85 10.06 7.10
N SER A 60 -12.48 8.99 6.61
CA SER A 60 -12.28 7.66 7.19
C SER A 60 -10.91 7.08 6.87
N TYR A 61 -10.36 7.41 5.69
CA TYR A 61 -8.98 7.11 5.31
C TYR A 61 -7.98 7.85 6.21
N GLU A 62 -8.16 9.15 6.41
CA GLU A 62 -7.29 9.95 7.28
C GLU A 62 -7.28 9.43 8.72
N GLU A 63 -8.45 9.09 9.26
CA GLU A 63 -8.57 8.50 10.59
C GLU A 63 -7.92 7.11 10.66
N ALA A 64 -8.07 6.28 9.62
CA ALA A 64 -7.41 4.98 9.55
C ALA A 64 -5.88 5.13 9.47
N ILE A 65 -5.36 6.09 8.70
CA ILE A 65 -3.93 6.40 8.61
C ILE A 65 -3.41 6.86 9.98
N LYS A 66 -4.18 7.69 10.70
CA LYS A 66 -3.82 8.12 12.05
C LYS A 66 -3.74 6.93 13.00
N LYS A 67 -4.75 6.06 13.03
CA LYS A 67 -4.75 4.82 13.83
C LYS A 67 -3.59 3.90 13.46
N LEU A 68 -3.28 3.77 12.17
CA LEU A 68 -2.13 3.02 11.70
C LEU A 68 -0.83 3.60 12.27
N ARG A 69 -0.64 4.92 12.20
CA ARG A 69 0.53 5.59 12.79
C ARG A 69 0.62 5.35 14.30
N GLU A 70 -0.49 5.49 15.03
CA GLU A 70 -0.53 5.24 16.48
C GLU A 70 -0.20 3.78 16.82
N TYR A 71 -0.72 2.82 16.05
CA TYR A 71 -0.39 1.41 16.19
C TYR A 71 1.10 1.16 15.98
N LEU A 72 1.67 1.71 14.90
CA LEU A 72 3.10 1.59 14.60
C LEU A 72 3.98 2.23 15.68
N ILE A 73 3.55 3.35 16.25
CA ILE A 73 4.28 4.00 17.35
C ILE A 73 4.23 3.16 18.62
N THR A 74 3.06 2.63 18.96
CA THR A 74 2.85 1.84 20.18
C THR A 74 3.67 0.55 20.16
N GLU A 75 3.62 -0.20 19.06
CA GLU A 75 4.40 -1.43 18.86
C GLU A 75 5.92 -1.17 18.85
N ASN A 76 6.37 0.06 18.53
CA ASN A 76 7.78 0.44 18.42
C ASN A 76 8.26 1.46 19.46
N SER A 77 7.47 1.68 20.52
CA SER A 77 7.69 2.75 21.50
C SER A 77 9.13 2.78 22.04
N SER A 78 9.75 1.63 22.29
CA SER A 78 11.14 1.53 22.75
C SER A 78 12.18 2.03 21.73
N ARG A 79 12.04 1.71 20.45
CA ARG A 79 12.97 2.13 19.38
C ARG A 79 12.76 3.57 18.93
N ILE A 80 11.50 4.02 18.88
CA ILE A 80 11.17 5.41 18.53
C ILE A 80 11.61 6.35 19.65
N GLU A 81 11.44 5.95 20.91
CA GLU A 81 11.99 6.70 22.04
C GLU A 81 13.52 6.74 22.04
N GLU A 82 14.21 5.67 21.63
CA GLU A 82 15.68 5.71 21.48
C GLU A 82 16.12 6.68 20.38
N ILE A 83 15.47 6.63 19.21
CA ILE A 83 15.77 7.56 18.11
C ILE A 83 15.44 9.01 18.52
N ALA A 84 14.29 9.24 19.16
CA ALA A 84 13.92 10.56 19.67
C ALA A 84 14.89 11.05 20.75
N LYS A 85 15.34 10.17 21.66
CA LYS A 85 16.37 10.51 22.67
C LYS A 85 17.73 10.78 22.03
N ILE A 86 18.09 10.14 20.92
CA ILE A 86 19.31 10.45 20.16
C ILE A 86 19.17 11.83 19.50
N MET A 87 18.03 12.10 18.85
CA MET A 87 17.74 13.39 18.22
C MET A 87 17.61 14.56 19.22
N GLU A 88 17.18 14.30 20.46
CA GLU A 88 17.09 15.32 21.52
C GLU A 88 18.43 15.55 22.24
N ARG A 89 19.29 14.53 22.33
CA ARG A 89 20.61 14.61 22.99
C ARG A 89 21.67 15.24 22.09
N GLU A 90 21.56 15.05 20.78
CA GLU A 90 22.41 15.73 19.81
C GLU A 90 21.69 17.01 19.39
N HIS A 91 22.16 18.17 19.84
CA HIS A 91 21.71 19.46 19.30
C HIS A 91 22.18 19.59 17.85
N LEU A 92 21.47 18.92 16.94
CA LEU A 92 21.76 18.93 15.52
C LEU A 92 21.56 20.35 15.00
N THR A 93 22.57 20.84 14.29
CA THR A 93 22.46 22.06 13.48
C THR A 93 21.46 21.85 12.34
N PRO A 94 20.89 22.92 11.77
CA PRO A 94 20.02 22.82 10.60
C PRO A 94 20.66 22.04 9.44
N GLU A 95 21.98 22.20 9.24
CA GLU A 95 22.75 21.47 8.24
C GLU A 95 22.81 19.96 8.52
N GLU A 96 23.09 19.55 9.76
CA GLU A 96 23.14 18.14 10.15
C GLU A 96 21.76 17.47 10.07
N LEU A 97 20.69 18.21 10.41
CA LEU A 97 19.32 17.75 10.25
C LEU A 97 18.97 17.51 8.78
N GLU A 98 19.46 18.38 7.88
CA GLU A 98 19.23 18.25 6.44
C GLU A 98 20.02 17.07 5.83
N GLU A 99 21.25 16.84 6.29
CA GLU A 99 22.05 15.66 5.91
C GLU A 99 21.33 14.37 6.34
N LEU A 100 20.86 14.32 7.60
CA LEU A 100 20.12 13.18 8.14
C LEU A 100 18.82 12.92 7.36
N LYS A 101 18.07 13.96 6.99
CA LYS A 101 16.88 13.83 6.16
C LYS A 101 17.21 13.20 4.81
N LYS A 102 18.30 13.60 4.15
CA LYS A 102 18.74 13.01 2.88
C LYS A 102 19.13 11.55 3.03
N GLU A 103 19.83 11.18 4.11
CA GLU A 103 20.18 9.79 4.38
C GLU A 103 18.92 8.92 4.59
N ILE A 104 17.99 9.39 5.42
CA ILE A 104 16.70 8.73 5.64
C ILE A 104 15.95 8.59 4.32
N LEU A 105 15.86 9.67 3.54
CA LEU A 105 15.19 9.70 2.26
C LEU A 105 15.79 8.68 1.27
N ASN A 106 17.11 8.57 1.20
CA ASN A 106 17.77 7.59 0.33
C ASN A 106 17.44 6.14 0.73
N ILE A 107 17.40 5.85 2.04
CA ILE A 107 16.99 4.54 2.55
C ILE A 107 15.53 4.26 2.20
N LEU A 108 14.65 5.24 2.39
CA LEU A 108 13.22 5.12 2.09
C LEU A 108 12.99 4.89 0.60
N ILE A 109 13.58 5.70 -0.27
CA ILE A 109 13.45 5.59 -1.73
C ILE A 109 13.90 4.21 -2.21
N SER A 110 15.04 3.71 -1.71
CA SER A 110 15.53 2.38 -2.08
C SER A 110 14.52 1.28 -1.76
N LYS A 111 13.90 1.33 -0.57
CA LYS A 111 12.86 0.37 -0.18
C LYS A 111 11.57 0.53 -0.99
N ILE A 112 11.16 1.77 -1.26
CA ILE A 112 9.97 2.06 -2.08
C ILE A 112 10.16 1.51 -3.49
N LEU A 113 11.34 1.69 -4.09
CA LEU A 113 11.70 1.12 -5.39
C LEU A 113 11.63 -0.40 -5.40
N GLU A 114 12.11 -1.06 -4.34
CA GLU A 114 12.03 -2.51 -4.21
C GLU A 114 10.57 -3.00 -4.17
N ILE A 115 9.72 -2.34 -3.38
CA ILE A 115 8.28 -2.65 -3.30
C ILE A 115 7.61 -2.42 -4.65
N LYS A 116 7.87 -1.28 -5.30
CA LYS A 116 7.30 -0.95 -6.60
C LYS A 116 7.67 -2.00 -7.65
N LYS A 117 8.94 -2.38 -7.72
CA LYS A 117 9.43 -3.42 -8.63
C LYS A 117 8.71 -4.75 -8.40
N GLN A 118 8.49 -5.13 -7.14
CA GLN A 118 7.75 -6.34 -6.78
C GLN A 118 6.28 -6.29 -7.24
N ILE A 119 5.62 -5.15 -7.09
CA ILE A 119 4.25 -4.93 -7.58
C ILE A 119 4.20 -5.02 -9.10
N ASP A 120 5.12 -4.34 -9.80
CA ASP A 120 5.19 -4.34 -11.26
C ASP A 120 5.43 -5.76 -11.82
N GLU A 121 6.35 -6.52 -11.20
CA GLU A 121 6.60 -7.93 -11.56
C GLU A 121 5.39 -8.82 -11.29
N THR A 122 4.69 -8.61 -10.17
CA THR A 122 3.47 -9.35 -9.83
C THR A 122 2.35 -9.05 -10.81
N ASN A 123 2.14 -7.78 -11.15
CA ASN A 123 1.13 -7.39 -12.13
C ASN A 123 1.44 -8.00 -13.50
N LYS A 124 2.71 -8.00 -13.93
CA LYS A 124 3.14 -8.66 -15.16
C LYS A 124 2.80 -10.16 -15.17
N ILE A 125 3.09 -10.88 -14.08
CA ILE A 125 2.75 -12.31 -13.96
C ILE A 125 1.24 -12.53 -14.02
N LEU A 126 0.45 -11.63 -13.40
CA LEU A 126 -1.00 -11.69 -13.44
C LEU A 126 -1.52 -11.54 -14.88
N TRP A 127 -1.02 -10.54 -15.62
CA TRP A 127 -1.32 -10.32 -17.03
C TRP A 127 -0.95 -11.54 -17.90
N GLU A 128 0.24 -12.12 -17.72
CA GLU A 128 0.66 -13.32 -18.46
C GLU A 128 -0.29 -14.51 -18.22
N LYS A 129 -0.80 -14.66 -16.99
CA LYS A 129 -1.80 -15.70 -16.66
C LYS A 129 -3.15 -15.44 -17.32
N VAL A 130 -3.60 -14.19 -17.32
CA VAL A 130 -4.87 -13.79 -17.96
C VAL A 130 -4.83 -14.01 -19.47
N LEU A 131 -3.70 -13.70 -20.12
CA LEU A 131 -3.54 -13.85 -21.57
C LEU A 131 -3.44 -15.30 -22.04
N THR A 132 -3.14 -16.25 -21.14
CA THR A 132 -2.88 -17.66 -21.48
C THR A 132 -4.00 -18.62 -21.09
N LYS A 133 -5.04 -18.15 -20.41
CA LYS A 133 -6.17 -18.96 -19.93
C LYS A 133 -7.51 -18.42 -20.42
N GLU A 134 -8.48 -19.31 -20.62
CA GLU A 134 -9.87 -18.91 -20.76
C GLU A 134 -10.41 -18.50 -19.38
N LEU A 135 -10.76 -17.22 -19.21
CA LEU A 135 -11.33 -16.68 -17.99
C LEU A 135 -12.85 -16.57 -18.11
N THR A 136 -13.54 -16.77 -16.98
CA THR A 136 -14.96 -16.42 -16.86
C THR A 136 -15.16 -14.91 -16.77
N GLU A 137 -16.36 -14.40 -17.08
CA GLU A 137 -16.69 -12.97 -16.94
C GLU A 137 -16.42 -12.45 -15.51
N GLU A 138 -16.67 -13.28 -14.50
CA GLU A 138 -16.41 -12.96 -13.10
C GLU A 138 -14.91 -12.83 -12.81
N GLU A 139 -14.09 -13.72 -13.37
CA GLU A 139 -12.63 -13.65 -13.23
C GLU A 139 -12.04 -12.44 -13.97
N ILE A 140 -12.62 -12.04 -15.10
CA ILE A 140 -12.24 -10.82 -15.82
C ILE A 140 -12.52 -9.59 -14.95
N LYS A 141 -13.70 -9.49 -14.34
CA LYS A 141 -14.03 -8.37 -13.44
C LYS A 141 -13.08 -8.32 -12.24
N GLN A 142 -12.83 -9.47 -11.60
CA GLN A 142 -11.89 -9.55 -10.48
C GLN A 142 -10.47 -9.11 -10.89
N PHE A 143 -10.05 -9.51 -12.09
CA PHE A 143 -8.78 -9.09 -12.67
C PHE A 143 -8.72 -7.57 -12.85
N GLU A 144 -9.76 -6.95 -13.42
CA GLU A 144 -9.81 -5.49 -13.60
C GLU A 144 -9.61 -4.76 -12.27
N PHE A 145 -10.27 -5.19 -11.18
CA PHE A 145 -10.06 -4.56 -9.87
C PHE A 145 -8.64 -4.75 -9.34
N ILE A 146 -8.03 -5.92 -9.51
CA ILE A 146 -6.66 -6.17 -9.07
C ILE A 146 -5.65 -5.37 -9.90
N ASP A 147 -5.84 -5.28 -11.21
CA ASP A 147 -4.96 -4.47 -12.09
C ASP A 147 -5.05 -2.99 -11.72
N LYS A 148 -6.28 -2.48 -11.50
CA LYS A 148 -6.49 -1.10 -11.01
C LYS A 148 -5.84 -0.86 -9.64
N LEU A 149 -5.90 -1.83 -8.72
CA LEU A 149 -5.23 -1.79 -7.42
C LEU A 149 -3.70 -1.67 -7.58
N PHE A 150 -3.07 -2.59 -8.32
CA PHE A 150 -1.62 -2.58 -8.53
C PHE A 150 -1.14 -1.36 -9.29
N PHE A 151 -1.92 -0.89 -10.25
CA PHE A 151 -1.64 0.35 -10.96
C PHE A 151 -1.60 1.55 -10.00
N LEU A 152 -2.60 1.69 -9.12
CA LEU A 152 -2.63 2.77 -8.13
C LEU A 152 -1.47 2.69 -7.14
N GLU A 153 -1.17 1.51 -6.61
CA GLU A 153 -0.02 1.33 -5.72
C GLU A 153 1.29 1.69 -6.41
N SER A 154 1.51 1.17 -7.62
CA SER A 154 2.72 1.43 -8.40
C SER A 154 2.88 2.92 -8.69
N ASN A 155 1.79 3.62 -8.99
CA ASN A 155 1.77 5.07 -9.18
C ASN A 155 2.12 5.84 -7.91
N ILE A 156 1.45 5.53 -6.79
CA ILE A 156 1.74 6.16 -5.49
C ILE A 156 3.22 6.03 -5.15
N LEU A 157 3.79 4.83 -5.31
CA LEU A 157 5.20 4.58 -5.04
C LEU A 157 6.12 5.29 -6.05
N GLY A 158 5.72 5.38 -7.32
CA GLY A 158 6.43 6.15 -8.35
C GLY A 158 6.55 7.63 -7.97
N ILE A 159 5.44 8.26 -7.60
CA ILE A 159 5.38 9.67 -7.18
C ILE A 159 6.29 9.93 -5.97
N MET A 160 6.30 9.03 -4.99
CA MET A 160 7.21 9.11 -3.84
C MET A 160 8.68 9.09 -4.24
N VAL A 161 9.04 8.23 -5.20
CA VAL A 161 10.42 8.10 -5.68
C VAL A 161 10.83 9.32 -6.49
N GLU A 162 9.97 9.80 -7.39
CA GLU A 162 10.26 10.90 -8.30
C GLU A 162 10.33 12.26 -7.58
N SER A 163 9.41 12.50 -6.64
CA SER A 163 9.39 13.75 -5.86
C SER A 163 10.66 13.93 -5.03
N ARG A 164 11.24 12.83 -4.53
CA ARG A 164 12.33 12.83 -3.55
C ARG A 164 12.06 13.80 -2.39
N ASP A 165 10.80 13.86 -1.96
CA ASP A 165 10.33 14.75 -0.89
C ASP A 165 9.72 13.92 0.23
N ILE A 166 10.26 14.10 1.45
CA ILE A 166 9.82 13.38 2.64
C ILE A 166 8.37 13.71 3.02
N GLU A 167 7.89 14.93 2.74
CA GLU A 167 6.51 15.31 3.02
C GLU A 167 5.55 14.65 2.03
N VAL A 168 5.91 14.57 0.74
CA VAL A 168 5.15 13.81 -0.27
C VAL A 168 5.06 12.33 0.14
N ILE A 169 6.18 11.72 0.54
CA ILE A 169 6.20 10.34 1.04
C ILE A 169 5.27 10.19 2.25
N ARG A 170 5.38 11.09 3.23
CA ARG A 170 4.59 11.06 4.46
C ARG A 170 3.08 11.18 4.17
N GLU A 171 2.70 11.98 3.19
CA GLU A 171 1.31 12.17 2.79
C GLU A 171 0.73 10.94 2.08
N LEU A 172 1.49 10.32 1.19
CA LEU A 172 0.98 9.25 0.34
C LEU A 172 1.13 7.84 0.93
N ILE A 173 2.11 7.60 1.80
CA ILE A 173 2.45 6.23 2.27
C ILE A 173 1.31 5.60 3.07
N GLY A 174 0.57 6.42 3.83
CA GLY A 174 -0.60 5.98 4.56
C GLY A 174 -1.71 5.49 3.63
N TYR A 175 -1.95 6.20 2.52
CA TYR A 175 -2.97 5.83 1.55
C TYR A 175 -2.63 4.51 0.84
N CYS A 176 -1.36 4.30 0.49
CA CYS A 176 -0.87 3.03 -0.06
C CYS A 176 -1.16 1.86 0.91
N TYR A 177 -0.81 2.01 2.18
CA TYR A 177 -1.02 0.96 3.18
C TYR A 177 -2.49 0.70 3.49
N ILE A 178 -3.31 1.74 3.65
CA ILE A 178 -4.74 1.55 3.91
C ILE A 178 -5.43 0.87 2.73
N LEU A 179 -5.07 1.23 1.49
CA LEU A 179 -5.61 0.57 0.30
C LEU A 179 -5.31 -0.94 0.31
N MET A 180 -4.08 -1.34 0.66
CA MET A 180 -3.73 -2.75 0.78
C MET A 180 -4.45 -3.46 1.92
N ILE A 181 -4.52 -2.84 3.10
CA ILE A 181 -5.26 -3.42 4.24
C ILE A 181 -6.74 -3.61 3.86
N ARG A 182 -7.34 -2.66 3.14
CA ARG A 182 -8.72 -2.76 2.63
C ARG A 182 -8.89 -3.93 1.68
N PHE A 183 -8.00 -4.08 0.69
CA PHE A 183 -8.00 -5.23 -0.20
C PHE A 183 -7.91 -6.56 0.57
N ILE A 184 -6.95 -6.67 1.49
CA ILE A 184 -6.76 -7.87 2.31
C ILE A 184 -8.01 -8.19 3.14
N LYS A 185 -8.62 -7.17 3.75
CA LYS A 185 -9.85 -7.30 4.54
C LYS A 185 -11.00 -7.83 3.70
N ILE A 186 -11.24 -7.23 2.53
CA ILE A 186 -12.29 -7.66 1.60
C ILE A 186 -12.10 -9.14 1.24
N VAL A 187 -10.86 -9.52 0.91
CA VAL A 187 -10.51 -10.90 0.56
C VAL A 187 -10.75 -11.86 1.73
N ILE A 188 -10.28 -11.53 2.94
CA ILE A 188 -10.41 -12.39 4.13
C ILE A 188 -11.87 -12.54 4.57
N GLU A 189 -12.63 -11.46 4.50
CA GLU A 189 -14.05 -11.44 4.86
C GLU A 189 -14.94 -11.99 3.73
N ASN A 190 -14.35 -12.39 2.59
CA ASN A 190 -15.04 -12.87 1.39
C ASN A 190 -16.16 -11.91 0.95
N ARG A 191 -15.82 -10.62 0.94
CA ARG A 191 -16.65 -9.51 0.46
C ARG A 191 -16.48 -9.31 -1.04
N ASP A 192 -17.36 -8.50 -1.62
CA ASP A 192 -17.27 -8.15 -3.05
C ASP A 192 -16.07 -7.23 -3.29
N ILE A 193 -15.18 -7.60 -4.21
CA ILE A 193 -14.02 -6.77 -4.57
C ILE A 193 -14.44 -5.45 -5.22
N ALA A 194 -15.65 -5.36 -5.77
CA ALA A 194 -16.21 -4.13 -6.31
C ALA A 194 -16.30 -3.00 -5.28
N GLU A 195 -16.28 -3.32 -3.97
CA GLU A 195 -16.19 -2.34 -2.90
C GLU A 195 -14.94 -1.44 -3.01
N LEU A 196 -13.85 -1.92 -3.63
CA LEU A 196 -12.64 -1.12 -3.84
C LEU A 196 -12.83 0.06 -4.77
N LYS A 197 -13.94 0.14 -5.52
CA LYS A 197 -14.19 1.27 -6.44
C LYS A 197 -14.15 2.61 -5.71
N ASP A 198 -14.75 2.69 -4.53
CA ASP A 198 -14.72 3.90 -3.71
C ASP A 198 -13.33 4.14 -3.12
N ASP A 199 -12.62 3.08 -2.75
CA ASP A 199 -11.24 3.13 -2.22
C ASP A 199 -10.31 3.74 -3.28
N PHE A 200 -10.46 3.34 -4.55
CA PHE A 200 -9.72 3.89 -5.69
C PHE A 200 -9.99 5.38 -5.90
N LYS A 201 -11.25 5.82 -5.78
CA LYS A 201 -11.62 7.24 -5.91
C LYS A 201 -10.95 8.10 -4.83
N VAL A 202 -10.97 7.66 -3.58
CA VAL A 202 -10.33 8.37 -2.46
C VAL A 202 -8.82 8.50 -2.70
N VAL A 203 -8.18 7.40 -3.10
CA VAL A 203 -6.74 7.38 -3.38
C VAL A 203 -6.38 8.24 -4.60
N ALA A 204 -7.13 8.15 -5.68
CA ALA A 204 -6.94 8.97 -6.89
C ALA A 204 -7.06 10.47 -6.60
N ARG A 205 -8.04 10.89 -5.78
CA ARG A 205 -8.15 12.28 -5.33
C ARG A 205 -6.96 12.71 -4.51
N LYS A 206 -6.47 11.83 -3.62
CA LYS A 206 -5.28 12.15 -2.82
C LYS A 206 -4.05 12.33 -3.70
N ILE A 207 -3.81 11.44 -4.67
CA ILE A 207 -2.73 11.59 -5.66
C ILE A 207 -2.81 12.95 -6.34
N LYS A 208 -3.99 13.32 -6.86
CA LYS A 208 -4.23 14.60 -7.54
C LYS A 208 -4.03 15.82 -6.63
N SER A 209 -4.31 15.69 -5.33
CA SER A 209 -4.07 16.78 -4.38
C SER A 209 -2.58 17.05 -4.14
N VAL A 210 -1.73 16.04 -4.34
CA VAL A 210 -0.28 16.10 -4.11
C VAL A 210 0.46 16.48 -5.39
N ILE A 211 0.03 15.98 -6.54
CA ILE A 211 0.59 16.33 -7.85
C ILE A 211 -0.20 17.51 -8.43
N GLN A 212 0.33 18.73 -8.33
CA GLN A 212 -0.35 19.93 -8.87
C GLN A 212 -0.21 20.10 -10.39
N GLU A 213 0.69 19.36 -11.06
CA GLU A 213 0.82 19.34 -12.52
C GLU A 213 1.13 17.93 -13.04
N PRO A 214 0.41 17.43 -14.06
CA PRO A 214 0.79 16.17 -14.72
C PRO A 214 1.06 16.37 -16.22
N GLU A 215 2.18 15.83 -16.72
CA GLU A 215 2.41 15.61 -18.15
C GLU A 215 2.57 14.12 -18.53
N ALA A 216 2.32 13.17 -17.63
CA ALA A 216 2.54 11.74 -17.90
C ALA A 216 1.25 10.92 -18.13
N LEU A 217 1.43 9.77 -18.80
CA LEU A 217 0.41 8.79 -19.22
C LEU A 217 -0.51 8.31 -18.07
N ASP A 218 -0.01 8.34 -16.84
CA ASP A 218 -0.71 7.92 -15.62
C ASP A 218 -1.92 8.81 -15.27
N ASP A 219 -1.91 10.03 -15.80
CA ASP A 219 -2.92 11.05 -15.54
C ASP A 219 -4.27 10.75 -16.21
N TYR A 220 -4.24 9.99 -17.31
CA TYR A 220 -5.45 9.52 -18.00
C TYR A 220 -6.22 8.52 -17.14
N PHE A 221 -5.53 7.57 -16.51
CA PHE A 221 -6.17 6.56 -15.68
C PHE A 221 -6.68 7.15 -14.35
N ILE A 222 -5.95 8.08 -13.75
CA ILE A 222 -6.43 8.82 -12.57
C ILE A 222 -7.70 9.61 -12.91
N LYS A 223 -7.78 10.22 -14.11
CA LYS A 223 -9.01 10.86 -14.59
C LYS A 223 -10.13 9.85 -14.80
N GLU A 224 -9.87 8.71 -15.44
CA GLU A 224 -10.84 7.63 -15.65
C GLU A 224 -11.47 7.16 -14.32
N LEU A 225 -10.65 6.93 -13.29
CA LEU A 225 -11.13 6.55 -11.95
C LEU A 225 -12.04 7.60 -11.31
N LEU A 226 -11.86 8.88 -11.66
CA LEU A 226 -12.63 10.01 -11.14
C LEU A 226 -13.85 10.36 -11.99
N GLU A 227 -13.86 9.99 -13.28
CA GLU A 227 -14.92 10.30 -14.26
C GLU A 227 -16.07 9.27 -14.27
N GLU A 228 -15.88 8.08 -13.71
CA GLU A 228 -16.98 7.11 -13.54
C GLU A 228 -17.97 7.56 -12.42
N GLU A 229 -18.94 8.42 -12.78
CA GLU A 229 -20.19 8.67 -12.04
C GLU A 229 -21.17 7.48 -12.14
#